data_AF-A0A075HL91-F1
#
_entry.id   AF-A0A075HL91-F1
#
_cell.length_a   1.000
_cell.length_b   1.000
_cell.length_c   1.000
_cell.angle_alpha   90.00
_cell.angle_beta   90.00
_cell.angle_gamma   90.00
#
_symmetry.space_group_name_H-M   'P 1'
#
loop_
_entity.id
_entity.type
_entity.pdbx_description
1 polymer ?
#
loop_
_entity_poly.entity_id
_entity_poly.type
_entity_poly.pdbx_seq_one_letter_code
_entity_poly.pdbx_strand_id
1 'polypeptide(L)'
;MTNDESKHIILSPPLALRNMPISELRKEAYKILKNVNAKGGCLIAHPFRAYKQTMLDGKIKSVWYPSIHFHVVGFGWLDHIAENYRRSGWIVKNKGTRESNYGTIRYILSHAGTKKGYHTLTWFGDLSYSKLIMPKYENELNLCPYCSEKLVHVLPCNDLLDEPPPQMMECLVNAKEWFIPEYPIFC
;
A
#
# COMPACT_ATOMS: atom_id res chain seq x y z
N MET A 1 -20.68 3.74 5.70
CA MET A 1 -19.57 4.67 5.98
C MET A 1 -19.77 6.04 5.31
N THR A 2 -21.02 6.50 5.10
CA THR A 2 -21.30 7.50 4.06
C THR A 2 -21.02 8.96 4.42
N ASN A 3 -20.75 9.29 5.68
CA ASN A 3 -20.46 10.67 6.11
C ASN A 3 -19.09 10.87 6.79
N ASP A 4 -18.26 9.82 6.89
CA ASP A 4 -16.94 9.93 7.54
C ASP A 4 -15.94 10.52 6.54
N GLU A 5 -15.26 11.61 6.91
CA GLU A 5 -14.15 12.14 6.10
C GLU A 5 -12.94 11.19 6.13
N SER A 6 -12.34 10.98 4.97
CA SER A 6 -11.11 10.22 4.86
C SER A 6 -9.94 10.97 5.50
N LYS A 7 -9.08 10.22 6.20
CA LYS A 7 -7.87 10.74 6.83
C LYS A 7 -6.66 10.10 6.20
N HIS A 8 -5.58 10.87 6.13
CA HIS A 8 -4.26 10.34 5.81
C HIS A 8 -3.49 10.08 7.09
N ILE A 9 -3.07 8.83 7.29
CA ILE A 9 -2.34 8.39 8.47
C ILE A 9 -1.02 7.79 8.01
N ILE A 10 0.03 7.97 8.81
CA ILE A 10 1.32 7.32 8.60
C ILE A 10 1.57 6.39 9.77
N LEU A 11 1.72 5.10 9.50
CA LEU A 11 2.17 4.10 10.47
C LEU A 11 3.65 3.84 10.26
N SER A 12 4.43 3.85 11.32
CA SER A 12 5.85 3.51 11.27
C SER A 12 6.16 2.43 12.31
N PRO A 13 6.71 1.28 11.88
CA PRO A 13 7.16 0.25 12.82
C PRO A 13 8.33 0.76 13.67
N PRO A 14 8.52 0.20 14.87
CA PRO A 14 9.72 0.45 15.67
C PRO A 14 10.98 0.00 14.91
N LEU A 15 12.13 0.61 15.24
CA LEU A 15 13.41 0.36 14.58
C LEU A 15 13.78 -1.13 14.53
N ALA A 16 13.47 -1.88 15.59
CA ALA A 16 13.75 -3.30 15.71
C ALA A 16 13.04 -4.17 14.65
N LEU A 17 11.93 -3.70 14.08
CA LEU A 17 11.15 -4.46 13.09
C LEU A 17 11.45 -4.05 11.64
N ARG A 18 12.43 -3.16 11.40
CA ARG A 18 12.71 -2.61 10.04
C ARG A 18 13.07 -3.66 8.99
N ASN A 19 13.66 -4.78 9.40
CA ASN A 19 14.11 -5.84 8.49
C ASN A 19 13.07 -6.97 8.32
N MET A 20 11.91 -6.85 8.96
CA MET A 20 10.85 -7.86 8.87
C MET A 20 10.22 -7.89 7.46
N PRO A 21 9.66 -9.04 7.06
CA PRO A 21 8.81 -9.15 5.88
C PRO A 21 7.72 -8.09 5.85
N ILE A 22 7.47 -7.48 4.68
CA ILE A 22 6.41 -6.47 4.56
C ILE A 22 5.03 -7.11 4.78
N SER A 23 4.83 -8.36 4.36
CA SER A 23 3.65 -9.16 4.71
C SER A 23 3.40 -9.25 6.22
N GLU A 24 4.44 -9.53 7.03
CA GLU A 24 4.34 -9.54 8.49
C GLU A 24 4.09 -8.14 9.07
N LEU A 25 4.79 -7.13 8.58
CA LEU A 25 4.56 -5.74 8.98
C LEU A 25 3.13 -5.27 8.65
N ARG A 26 2.53 -5.76 7.56
CA ARG A 26 1.12 -5.49 7.23
C ARG A 26 0.16 -6.13 8.20
N LYS A 27 0.39 -7.39 8.59
CA LYS A 27 -0.43 -8.07 9.60
C LYS A 27 -0.42 -7.30 10.91
N GLU A 28 0.76 -6.83 11.34
CA GLU A 28 0.88 -5.98 12.51
C GLU A 28 0.21 -4.61 12.30
N ALA A 29 0.42 -3.96 11.15
CA ALA A 29 -0.25 -2.70 10.84
C ALA A 29 -1.78 -2.79 10.93
N TYR A 30 -2.39 -3.91 10.50
CA TYR A 30 -3.83 -4.13 10.65
C TYR A 30 -4.26 -4.23 12.12
N LYS A 31 -3.48 -4.89 12.97
CA LYS A 31 -3.74 -4.93 14.42
C LYS A 31 -3.65 -3.53 15.02
N ILE A 32 -2.61 -2.77 14.66
CA ILE A 32 -2.43 -1.38 15.12
C ILE A 32 -3.61 -0.52 14.68
N LEU A 33 -4.02 -0.59 13.42
CA LEU A 33 -5.15 0.15 12.87
C LEU A 33 -6.46 -0.18 13.60
N LYS A 34 -6.70 -1.46 13.89
CA LYS A 34 -7.86 -1.88 14.69
C LYS A 34 -7.81 -1.31 16.11
N ASN A 35 -6.64 -1.32 16.76
CA ASN A 35 -6.47 -0.81 18.12
C ASN A 35 -6.72 0.70 18.23
N VAL A 36 -6.45 1.44 17.15
CA VAL A 36 -6.73 2.87 17.07
C VAL A 36 -8.05 3.17 16.37
N ASN A 37 -9.02 2.25 16.41
CA ASN A 37 -10.39 2.44 15.88
C ASN A 37 -10.48 2.85 14.39
N ALA A 38 -9.48 2.52 13.58
CA ALA A 38 -9.59 2.64 12.13
C ALA A 38 -10.55 1.57 11.60
N LYS A 39 -11.62 2.01 10.91
CA LYS A 39 -12.68 1.12 10.40
C LYS A 39 -12.29 0.43 9.10
N GLY A 40 -11.49 1.10 8.26
CA GLY A 40 -11.00 0.54 7.01
C GLY A 40 -10.29 1.59 6.15
N GLY A 41 -9.57 1.14 5.13
CA GLY A 41 -8.88 2.03 4.23
C GLY A 41 -7.92 1.34 3.27
N CYS A 42 -7.22 2.17 2.51
CA CYS A 42 -6.13 1.80 1.63
C CYS A 42 -4.80 1.94 2.38
N LEU A 43 -4.04 0.85 2.52
CA LEU A 43 -2.71 0.77 3.13
C LEU A 43 -1.65 0.63 2.04
N ILE A 44 -0.72 1.57 1.95
CA ILE A 44 0.31 1.66 0.93
C ILE A 44 1.69 1.60 1.60
N ALA A 45 2.50 0.61 1.23
CA ALA A 45 3.83 0.39 1.81
C ALA A 45 4.89 1.27 1.13
N HIS A 46 5.69 1.97 1.94
CA HIS A 46 6.75 2.86 1.50
C HIS A 46 8.08 2.42 2.10
N PRO A 47 8.97 1.78 1.31
CA PRO A 47 10.24 1.26 1.82
C PRO A 47 11.26 2.34 2.18
N PHE A 48 11.13 3.55 1.62
CA PHE A 48 12.09 4.63 1.79
C PHE A 48 11.43 5.91 2.27
N ARG A 49 12.18 6.73 3.03
CA ARG A 49 11.79 8.08 3.43
C ARG A 49 12.79 9.08 2.87
N ALA A 50 12.31 10.27 2.51
CA ALA A 50 13.14 11.39 2.12
C ALA A 50 13.29 12.40 3.25
N TYR A 51 14.48 12.99 3.40
CA TYR A 51 14.68 14.24 4.13
C TYR A 51 15.35 15.27 3.23
N LYS A 52 15.22 16.56 3.56
CA LYS A 52 15.84 17.64 2.82
C LYS A 52 17.20 17.94 3.45
N GLN A 53 18.24 17.98 2.63
CA GLN A 53 19.60 18.32 3.05
C GLN A 53 20.14 19.47 2.20
N THR A 54 20.65 20.50 2.87
CA THR A 54 21.42 21.58 2.22
C THR A 54 22.82 21.05 1.93
N MET A 55 23.19 21.10 0.66
CA MET A 55 24.50 20.69 0.18
C MET A 55 25.53 21.82 0.34
N LEU A 56 26.81 21.50 0.16
CA LEU A 56 27.90 22.48 0.26
C LEU A 56 27.78 23.62 -0.78
N ASP A 57 27.10 23.38 -1.90
CA ASP A 57 26.79 24.38 -2.94
C ASP A 57 25.54 25.22 -2.64
N GLY A 58 24.97 25.10 -1.43
CA GLY A 58 23.76 25.80 -1.00
C GLY A 58 22.46 25.21 -1.54
N LYS A 59 22.50 24.19 -2.42
CA LYS A 59 21.28 23.59 -2.98
C LYS A 59 20.64 22.62 -1.99
N ILE A 60 19.30 22.61 -1.95
CA ILE A 60 18.53 21.66 -1.16
C ILE A 60 18.22 20.43 -2.02
N LYS A 61 18.68 19.26 -1.59
CA LYS A 61 18.33 17.98 -2.23
C LYS A 61 17.52 17.09 -1.30
N SER A 62 16.67 16.25 -1.88
CA SER A 62 16.04 15.14 -1.16
C SER A 62 17.04 13.99 -1.04
N VAL A 63 17.39 13.61 0.17
CA VAL A 63 18.19 12.41 0.45
C VAL A 63 17.25 11.32 0.94
N TRP A 64 17.29 10.18 0.24
CA TRP A 64 16.44 9.03 0.50
C TRP A 64 17.18 7.99 1.33
N TYR A 65 16.49 7.37 2.28
CA TYR A 65 17.06 6.30 3.09
C TYR A 65 16.03 5.19 3.37
N PRO A 66 16.48 3.94 3.56
CA PRO A 66 15.61 2.83 3.93
C PRO A 66 14.92 3.08 5.28
N SER A 67 13.60 3.17 5.25
CA SER A 67 12.78 3.36 6.44
C SER A 67 11.35 2.99 6.09
N ILE A 68 11.05 1.68 6.17
CA ILE A 68 9.72 1.16 5.90
C ILE A 68 8.67 1.86 6.78
N HIS A 69 7.61 2.31 6.14
CA HIS A 69 6.43 2.87 6.77
C HIS A 69 5.22 2.65 5.87
N PHE A 70 4.03 2.91 6.40
CA PHE A 70 2.80 2.74 5.66
C PHE A 70 2.01 4.03 5.66
N HIS A 71 1.56 4.41 4.48
CA HIS A 71 0.53 5.42 4.32
C HIS A 71 -0.83 4.74 4.35
N VAL A 72 -1.77 5.33 5.07
CA VAL A 72 -3.17 4.93 5.08
C VAL A 72 -4.02 6.09 4.64
N VAL A 73 -4.88 5.83 3.66
CA VAL A 73 -6.01 6.71 3.33
C VAL A 73 -7.27 5.95 3.69
N GLY A 74 -7.94 6.35 4.76
CA GLY A 74 -9.00 5.54 5.36
C GLY A 74 -9.93 6.29 6.30
N PHE A 75 -10.85 5.55 6.89
CA PHE A 75 -11.97 6.04 7.69
C PHE A 75 -11.92 5.51 9.13
N GLY A 76 -12.49 6.27 10.06
CA GLY A 76 -12.54 5.94 11.49
C GLY A 76 -12.01 7.06 12.40
N TRP A 77 -12.08 6.82 13.71
CA TRP A 77 -11.58 7.71 14.76
C TRP A 77 -10.26 7.17 15.28
N LEU A 78 -9.23 8.01 15.41
CA LEU A 78 -7.90 7.58 15.84
C LEU A 78 -7.74 7.76 17.34
N ASP A 79 -8.32 6.82 18.07
CA ASP A 79 -8.30 6.82 19.53
C ASP A 79 -7.09 6.04 20.05
N HIS A 80 -6.78 6.18 21.35
CA HIS A 80 -5.80 5.34 22.05
C HIS A 80 -4.38 5.31 21.44
N ILE A 81 -3.96 6.33 20.67
CA ILE A 81 -2.65 6.37 20.01
C ILE A 81 -1.49 6.22 21.02
N ALA A 82 -1.55 6.94 22.14
CA ALA A 82 -0.51 6.90 23.16
C ALA A 82 -0.38 5.51 23.81
N GLU A 83 -1.52 4.87 24.09
CA GLU A 83 -1.55 3.54 24.69
C GLU A 83 -1.06 2.47 23.70
N ASN A 84 -1.50 2.57 22.45
CA ASN A 84 -0.99 1.70 21.39
C ASN A 84 0.51 1.85 21.20
N TYR A 85 1.06 3.07 21.25
CA TYR A 85 2.49 3.32 21.17
C TYR A 85 3.25 2.65 22.33
N ARG A 86 2.79 2.79 23.58
CA ARG A 86 3.43 2.14 24.74
C ARG A 86 3.46 0.61 24.60
N ARG A 87 2.38 0.02 24.09
CA ARG A 87 2.26 -1.43 23.95
C ARG A 87 3.06 -2.00 22.78
N SER A 88 3.09 -1.31 21.65
CA SER A 88 3.60 -1.87 20.39
C SER A 88 4.89 -1.22 19.86
N GLY A 89 5.22 -0.03 20.34
CA GLY A 89 6.27 0.82 19.77
C GLY A 89 5.93 1.40 18.39
N TRP A 90 4.76 1.10 17.83
CA TRP A 90 4.35 1.62 16.53
C TRP A 90 3.91 3.08 16.63
N ILE A 91 4.47 3.90 15.76
CA ILE A 91 4.13 5.31 15.67
C ILE A 91 2.97 5.46 14.68
N VAL A 92 1.88 6.06 15.15
CA VAL A 92 0.71 6.43 14.32
C VAL A 92 0.65 7.95 14.24
N LYS A 93 0.85 8.51 13.05
CA LYS A 93 0.77 9.96 12.80
C LYS A 93 -0.46 10.28 11.97
N ASN A 94 -1.40 11.04 12.53
CA ASN A 94 -2.51 11.59 11.77
C ASN A 94 -2.05 12.83 11.00
N LYS A 95 -2.24 12.85 9.67
CA LYS A 95 -1.92 13.98 8.79
C LYS A 95 -3.15 14.81 8.41
N GLY A 96 -4.28 14.58 9.08
CA GLY A 96 -5.53 15.30 8.88
C GLY A 96 -6.42 14.67 7.81
N THR A 97 -7.58 15.30 7.65
CA THR A 97 -8.57 14.96 6.64
C THR A 97 -8.07 15.36 5.25
N ARG A 98 -8.63 14.73 4.21
CA ARG A 98 -8.23 14.95 2.83
C ARG A 98 -9.38 15.45 1.99
N GLU A 99 -9.12 16.54 1.28
CA GLU A 99 -10.04 17.10 0.28
C GLU A 99 -10.28 16.12 -0.88
N SER A 100 -9.23 15.42 -1.32
CA SER A 100 -9.30 14.46 -2.42
C SER A 100 -8.59 13.16 -2.09
N ASN A 101 -9.36 12.07 -2.01
CA ASN A 101 -8.84 10.71 -1.94
C ASN A 101 -7.97 10.38 -3.14
N TYR A 102 -8.44 10.70 -4.36
CA TYR A 102 -7.71 10.46 -5.59
C TYR A 102 -6.36 11.19 -5.61
N GLY A 103 -6.35 12.50 -5.34
CA GLY A 103 -5.12 13.29 -5.32
C GLY A 103 -4.13 12.78 -4.28
N THR A 104 -4.63 12.41 -3.09
CA THR A 104 -3.79 11.88 -2.01
C THR A 104 -3.20 10.51 -2.35
N ILE A 105 -4.01 9.56 -2.82
CA ILE A 105 -3.55 8.23 -3.20
C ILE A 105 -2.57 8.32 -4.38
N ARG A 106 -2.86 9.14 -5.40
CA ARG A 106 -1.94 9.40 -6.52
C ARG A 106 -0.60 9.95 -6.04
N TYR A 107 -0.62 10.94 -5.15
CA TYR A 107 0.59 11.50 -4.57
C TYR A 107 1.39 10.45 -3.80
N ILE A 108 0.74 9.65 -2.96
CA ILE A 108 1.41 8.59 -2.19
C ILE A 108 2.03 7.56 -3.15
N LEU A 109 1.28 7.08 -4.14
CA LEU A 109 1.77 6.10 -5.11
C LEU A 109 2.91 6.61 -5.99
N SER A 110 3.01 7.93 -6.23
CA SER A 110 4.08 8.50 -7.08
C SER A 110 5.49 8.26 -6.53
N HIS A 111 5.61 7.98 -5.23
CA HIS A 111 6.86 7.73 -4.55
C HIS A 111 6.82 6.47 -3.67
N ALA A 112 5.84 5.60 -3.93
CA ALA A 112 5.80 4.29 -3.30
C ALA A 112 6.79 3.34 -4.00
N GLY A 113 7.45 2.49 -3.21
CA GLY A 113 8.27 1.42 -3.77
C GLY A 113 7.39 0.27 -4.24
N THR A 114 7.71 -0.27 -5.40
CA THR A 114 7.06 -1.45 -6.02
C THR A 114 8.11 -2.54 -6.19
N LYS A 115 7.74 -3.81 -5.97
CA LYS A 115 8.62 -4.96 -6.18
C LYS A 115 7.85 -6.00 -6.99
N LYS A 116 8.49 -6.63 -7.98
CA LYS A 116 7.83 -7.63 -8.84
C LYS A 116 7.30 -8.78 -8.00
N GLY A 117 6.01 -9.09 -8.11
CA GLY A 117 5.32 -10.12 -7.33
C GLY A 117 4.75 -9.64 -5.99
N TYR A 118 4.88 -8.35 -5.67
CA TYR A 118 4.47 -7.78 -4.39
C TYR A 118 3.46 -6.67 -4.62
N HIS A 119 2.34 -6.73 -3.91
CA HIS A 119 1.42 -5.61 -3.88
C HIS A 119 2.03 -4.48 -3.04
N THR A 120 2.10 -3.27 -3.59
CA THR A 120 2.44 -2.07 -2.82
C THR A 120 1.26 -1.60 -1.97
N LEU A 121 0.05 -1.82 -2.47
CA LEU A 121 -1.22 -1.37 -1.92
C LEU A 121 -2.09 -2.56 -1.49
N THR A 122 -2.76 -2.44 -0.36
CA THR A 122 -3.77 -3.40 0.12
C THR A 122 -4.95 -2.65 0.74
N TRP A 123 -6.14 -3.25 0.72
CA TRP A 123 -7.30 -2.71 1.43
C TRP A 123 -7.60 -3.53 2.69
N PHE A 124 -8.04 -2.85 3.75
CA PHE A 124 -8.31 -3.47 5.06
C PHE A 124 -9.61 -2.98 5.69
N GLY A 125 -10.04 -3.69 6.73
CA GLY A 125 -11.23 -3.36 7.51
C GLY A 125 -12.49 -3.50 6.68
N ASP A 126 -13.37 -2.51 6.74
CA ASP A 126 -14.62 -2.49 5.95
C ASP A 126 -14.39 -2.34 4.44
N LEU A 127 -13.20 -1.92 4.03
CA LEU A 127 -12.82 -1.81 2.62
C LEU A 127 -12.04 -3.05 2.14
N SER A 128 -11.92 -4.11 2.94
CA SER A 128 -11.17 -5.30 2.56
C SER A 128 -11.74 -5.99 1.32
N TYR A 129 -10.87 -6.62 0.52
CA TYR A 129 -11.28 -7.35 -0.69
C TYR A 129 -12.32 -8.45 -0.40
N SER A 130 -12.29 -9.07 0.77
CA SER A 130 -13.28 -10.08 1.19
C SER A 130 -14.69 -9.52 1.39
N LYS A 131 -14.83 -8.20 1.57
CA LYS A 131 -16.12 -7.50 1.71
C LYS A 131 -16.53 -6.80 0.40
N LEU A 132 -15.68 -6.86 -0.62
CA LEU A 132 -15.97 -6.29 -1.93
C LEU A 132 -17.02 -7.16 -2.64
N ILE A 133 -18.24 -6.68 -2.69
CA ILE A 133 -19.30 -7.28 -3.48
C ILE A 133 -19.24 -6.63 -4.86
N MET A 134 -18.66 -7.35 -5.82
CA MET A 134 -18.69 -6.93 -7.21
C MET A 134 -20.03 -7.33 -7.84
N PRO A 135 -20.79 -6.41 -8.44
CA PRO A 135 -21.91 -6.80 -9.28
C PRO A 135 -21.37 -7.70 -10.40
N LYS A 136 -22.18 -8.67 -10.84
CA LYS A 136 -21.86 -9.41 -12.06
C LYS A 136 -21.83 -8.39 -13.19
N TYR A 137 -20.62 -8.10 -13.69
CA TYR A 137 -20.46 -7.26 -14.86
C TYR A 137 -20.90 -8.10 -16.05
N GLU A 138 -22.14 -7.91 -16.51
CA GLU A 138 -22.52 -8.34 -17.84
C GLU A 138 -21.78 -7.42 -18.80
N ASN A 139 -20.68 -7.93 -19.35
CA ASN A 139 -19.92 -7.21 -20.35
C ASN A 139 -20.79 -7.10 -21.61
N GLU A 140 -21.52 -5.99 -21.74
CA GLU A 140 -22.32 -5.67 -22.94
C GLU A 140 -21.44 -5.64 -24.21
N LEU A 141 -20.10 -5.58 -24.05
CA LEU A 141 -19.10 -5.57 -25.11
C LEU A 141 -18.46 -6.94 -25.38
N ASN A 142 -19.01 -8.05 -24.88
CA ASN A 142 -18.60 -9.38 -25.35
C ASN A 142 -19.10 -9.66 -26.77
N LEU A 143 -19.18 -8.67 -27.66
CA LEU A 143 -19.49 -8.86 -29.07
C LEU A 143 -18.21 -8.65 -29.87
N CYS A 144 -17.94 -9.55 -30.81
CA CYS A 144 -16.84 -9.37 -31.74
C CYS A 144 -17.03 -8.06 -32.52
N PRO A 145 -16.05 -7.14 -32.57
CA PRO A 145 -16.21 -5.87 -33.28
C PRO A 145 -16.35 -6.03 -34.80
N TYR A 146 -16.14 -7.23 -35.34
CA TYR A 146 -16.23 -7.53 -36.77
C TYR A 146 -17.52 -8.25 -37.16
N CYS A 147 -18.04 -9.14 -36.32
CA CYS A 147 -19.24 -9.93 -36.64
C CYS A 147 -20.37 -9.79 -35.61
N SER A 148 -20.17 -9.00 -34.55
CA SER A 148 -21.14 -8.76 -33.47
C SER A 148 -21.62 -10.01 -32.75
N GLU A 149 -20.91 -11.14 -32.91
CA GLU A 149 -21.21 -12.40 -32.21
C GLU A 149 -20.63 -12.42 -30.80
N LYS A 150 -21.29 -13.15 -29.89
CA LYS A 150 -20.87 -13.22 -28.50
C LYS A 150 -19.51 -13.92 -28.38
N LEU A 151 -18.49 -13.19 -27.91
CA LEU A 151 -17.18 -13.73 -27.60
C LEU A 151 -17.30 -14.78 -26.49
N VAL A 152 -16.79 -15.97 -26.76
CA VAL A 152 -16.73 -17.08 -25.81
C VAL A 152 -15.32 -17.18 -25.22
N HIS A 153 -15.23 -17.66 -23.98
CA HIS A 153 -13.94 -17.86 -23.32
C HIS A 153 -13.17 -18.98 -24.03
N VAL A 154 -12.01 -18.68 -24.60
CA VAL A 154 -11.12 -19.69 -25.19
C VAL A 154 -10.28 -20.26 -24.05
N LEU A 155 -10.50 -21.51 -23.69
CA LEU A 155 -9.62 -22.22 -22.76
C LEU A 155 -8.33 -22.62 -23.50
N PRO A 156 -7.14 -22.43 -22.89
CA PRO A 156 -5.90 -22.92 -23.49
C PRO A 156 -5.95 -24.45 -23.60
N CYS A 157 -5.42 -24.98 -24.70
CA CYS A 157 -5.55 -26.38 -25.10
C CYS A 157 -4.66 -27.36 -24.30
N ASN A 158 -4.06 -26.94 -23.17
CA ASN A 158 -3.15 -27.77 -22.39
C ASN A 158 -3.53 -27.78 -20.90
N ASP A 159 -3.78 -28.97 -20.37
CA ASP A 159 -4.11 -29.30 -18.98
C ASP A 159 -2.94 -29.11 -17.98
N LEU A 160 -1.91 -28.35 -18.34
CA LEU A 160 -0.84 -27.99 -17.42
C LEU A 160 -1.27 -26.76 -16.64
N LEU A 161 -1.98 -27.01 -15.54
CA LEU A 161 -2.19 -26.06 -14.46
C LEU A 161 -0.82 -25.56 -13.98
N ASP A 162 -0.37 -24.42 -14.48
CA ASP A 162 0.80 -23.72 -13.95
C ASP A 162 0.56 -23.49 -12.45
N GLU A 163 1.29 -24.23 -11.61
CA GLU A 163 1.31 -23.96 -10.16
C GLU A 163 1.63 -22.47 -9.96
N PRO A 164 0.89 -21.76 -9.08
CA PRO A 164 1.21 -20.37 -8.79
C PRO A 164 2.67 -20.30 -8.36
N PRO A 165 3.46 -19.33 -8.87
CA PRO A 165 4.90 -19.31 -8.65
C PRO A 165 5.21 -19.33 -7.14
N PRO A 166 6.23 -20.11 -6.72
CA PRO A 166 6.54 -20.29 -5.31
C PRO A 166 6.74 -18.94 -4.62
N GLN A 167 5.99 -18.74 -3.53
CA GLN A 167 6.06 -17.53 -2.72
C GLN A 167 7.41 -17.50 -1.99
N MET A 168 8.38 -16.76 -2.53
CA MET A 168 9.68 -16.56 -1.89
C MET A 168 9.51 -15.72 -0.61
N MET A 169 10.09 -16.20 0.48
CA MET A 169 10.08 -15.55 1.80
C MET A 169 10.67 -14.13 1.72
N GLU A 170 9.87 -13.15 2.14
CA GLU A 170 10.12 -11.74 1.95
C GLU A 170 10.95 -11.16 3.10
N CYS A 171 12.15 -10.65 2.88
CA CYS A 171 12.77 -9.71 3.81
C CYS A 171 13.41 -8.56 3.00
N LEU A 172 13.71 -7.44 3.65
CA LEU A 172 14.49 -6.34 3.07
C LEU A 172 15.95 -6.79 2.89
N VAL A 173 16.19 -7.73 1.97
CA VAL A 173 17.53 -8.30 1.71
C VAL A 173 18.26 -7.47 0.66
N ASN A 174 17.54 -6.84 -0.29
CA ASN A 174 18.16 -6.08 -1.37
C ASN A 174 17.30 -4.88 -1.81
N ALA A 175 17.79 -3.67 -1.56
CA ALA A 175 17.13 -2.42 -1.95
C ALA A 175 16.99 -2.26 -3.48
N LYS A 176 17.81 -2.96 -4.29
CA LYS A 176 17.82 -2.87 -5.76
C LYS A 176 16.61 -3.54 -6.44
N GLU A 177 15.84 -4.36 -5.71
CA GLU A 177 14.65 -5.03 -6.24
C GLU A 177 13.38 -4.17 -6.18
N TRP A 178 13.47 -2.95 -5.64
CA TRP A 178 12.36 -2.02 -5.49
C TRP A 178 12.41 -0.91 -6.56
N PHE A 179 11.36 -0.79 -7.38
CA PHE A 179 11.14 0.30 -8.34
C PHE A 179 10.28 1.41 -7.72
N ILE A 180 10.78 2.64 -7.72
CA ILE A 180 10.02 3.85 -7.40
C ILE A 180 9.96 4.68 -8.69
N PRO A 181 8.80 5.26 -9.08
CA PRO A 181 8.68 6.04 -10.31
C PRO A 181 9.68 7.21 -10.42
N GLU A 182 10.01 7.83 -9.29
CA GLU A 182 11.15 8.74 -9.16
C GLU A 182 12.38 7.94 -8.66
N TYR A 183 13.15 7.38 -9.58
CA TYR A 183 14.37 6.62 -9.28
C TYR A 183 15.39 7.55 -8.59
N PRO A 184 15.76 7.37 -7.30
CA PRO A 184 16.90 8.08 -6.75
C PRO A 184 18.17 7.42 -7.27
N ILE A 185 19.00 8.19 -7.96
CA ILE A 185 20.38 7.79 -8.24
C ILE A 185 21.09 7.75 -6.88
N PHE A 186 21.46 6.55 -6.43
CA PHE A 186 22.35 6.40 -5.28
C PHE A 186 23.74 6.85 -5.72
N CYS A 187 24.23 7.95 -5.14
CA CYS A 187 25.64 8.30 -5.20
C CYS A 187 26.44 7.41 -4.24
#